data_AF-A0A2E8NNT9-F1
#
_entry.id   AF-A0A2E8NNT9-F1
#
_cell.length_a   1.000
_cell.length_b   1.000
_cell.length_c   1.000
_cell.angle_alpha   90.00
_cell.angle_beta   90.00
_cell.angle_gamma   90.00
#
_symmetry.space_group_name_H-M   'P 1'
#
loop_
_entity.id
_entity.type
_entity.pdbx_description
1 polymer ?
#
loop_
_entity_poly.entity_id
_entity_poly.type
_entity_poly.pdbx_seq_one_letter_code
_entity_poly.pdbx_strand_id
1 'polypeptide(L)'
;MVVKSATKKKLMDLGVEEEYAHKLADDKKWDDVKVLSTGEIAQICGIDSGTSQRIHEIMSNSIKSSRASADKSEKTVVRRRKSTRSRRAKSMPLEDYDKFAKLESIMRDIDKEDELFIKISSASENLNANLTPRMISDLALGLQARGEKKITDAKAKKLVEKAVEQAGLAKAVPYEAVGITTAQSIGEPGTQMTMRTFHYAGVATVNVTQGLPRIIEIVDARKVPKTPTMIIYTNELDSKGKPLSTNEKKIRNLAASIETTTATDIATIDVDVAQRNISLQLNASNMRLKNMSGAEVRDKLSRALRLYVQADNEDKPKSLRIVPGVSKEDDLANIASDPPTYTALLQLEDKIKKLRLKGLPGISRANVQGPSDSGEYYISTIGSNLGKVSEFDGVDRSRTYTNNIIEIYDCLGIEAARQAIINEMLDTLEGAGLEVDVRHLLMVSDVMTNSGQVRAIGRHGVSG
;
A
#
# COMPACT_ATOMS: atom_id res chain seq x y z
N MET A 1 -6.38 -40.35 -53.12
CA MET A 1 -5.73 -40.34 -54.45
C MET A 1 -5.48 -38.91 -54.98
N VAL A 2 -5.01 -37.96 -54.14
CA VAL A 2 -4.87 -36.53 -54.53
C VAL A 2 -3.42 -36.01 -54.49
N VAL A 3 -2.47 -36.81 -53.99
CA VAL A 3 -1.06 -36.39 -53.85
C VAL A 3 -0.33 -36.33 -55.21
N LYS A 4 -0.79 -37.08 -56.22
CA LYS A 4 -0.11 -37.24 -57.52
C LYS A 4 -0.01 -35.95 -58.33
N SER A 5 -0.90 -34.96 -58.14
CA SER A 5 -0.87 -33.73 -58.95
C SER A 5 0.08 -32.65 -58.42
N ALA A 6 0.27 -32.55 -57.09
CA ALA A 6 1.01 -31.45 -56.49
C ALA A 6 2.53 -31.60 -56.65
N THR A 7 3.07 -32.81 -56.47
CA THR A 7 4.48 -33.12 -56.69
C THR A 7 4.85 -33.08 -58.16
N LYS A 8 4.03 -33.68 -59.01
CA LYS A 8 4.19 -33.67 -60.48
C LYS A 8 4.22 -32.24 -61.02
N LYS A 9 3.26 -31.40 -60.60
CA LYS A 9 3.20 -29.98 -61.00
C LYS A 9 4.45 -29.21 -60.56
N LYS A 10 4.90 -29.41 -59.32
CA LYS A 10 6.09 -28.74 -58.80
C LYS A 10 7.39 -29.16 -59.50
N LEU A 11 7.50 -30.40 -59.96
CA LEU A 11 8.63 -30.86 -60.77
C LEU A 11 8.61 -30.26 -62.18
N MET A 12 7.42 -30.14 -62.80
CA MET A 12 7.26 -29.47 -64.09
C MET A 12 7.56 -27.96 -63.99
N ASP A 13 7.11 -27.29 -62.93
CA ASP A 13 7.40 -25.86 -62.69
C ASP A 13 8.91 -25.59 -62.51
N LEU A 14 9.67 -26.60 -62.08
CA LEU A 14 11.13 -26.54 -61.96
C LEU A 14 11.87 -26.87 -63.27
N GLY A 15 11.15 -27.22 -64.35
CA GLY A 15 11.73 -27.49 -65.67
C GLY A 15 12.14 -28.94 -65.91
N VAL A 16 11.65 -29.90 -65.12
CA VAL A 16 11.84 -31.33 -65.38
C VAL A 16 10.83 -31.79 -66.44
N GLU A 17 11.27 -32.53 -67.46
CA GLU A 17 10.39 -33.05 -68.51
C GLU A 17 9.24 -33.90 -67.94
N GLU A 18 8.08 -33.82 -68.58
CA GLU A 18 6.82 -34.36 -68.04
C GLU A 18 6.87 -35.88 -67.80
N GLU A 19 7.61 -36.61 -68.64
CA GLU A 19 7.79 -38.06 -68.51
C GLU A 19 8.55 -38.46 -67.23
N TYR A 20 9.61 -37.71 -66.88
CA TYR A 20 10.39 -37.95 -65.66
C TYR A 20 9.68 -37.44 -64.42
N ALA A 21 8.97 -36.31 -64.52
CA ALA A 21 8.14 -35.78 -63.45
C ALA A 21 7.02 -36.75 -63.05
N HIS A 22 6.44 -37.49 -64.02
CA HIS A 22 5.43 -38.51 -63.75
C HIS A 22 6.02 -39.72 -63.00
N LYS A 23 7.19 -40.22 -63.41
CA LYS A 23 7.85 -41.38 -62.78
C LYS A 23 8.37 -41.06 -61.37
N LEU A 24 8.88 -39.85 -61.13
CA LEU A 24 9.38 -39.43 -59.81
C LEU A 24 8.25 -39.12 -58.81
N ALA A 25 7.08 -38.71 -59.30
CA ALA A 25 5.93 -38.36 -58.47
C ALA A 25 5.03 -39.57 -58.14
N ASP A 26 5.30 -40.77 -58.67
CA ASP A 26 4.44 -41.92 -58.43
C ASP A 26 4.53 -42.37 -56.97
N ASP A 27 3.42 -42.18 -56.26
CA ASP A 27 3.19 -42.44 -54.83
C ASP A 27 4.19 -41.84 -53.82
N LYS A 28 4.99 -40.83 -54.21
CA LYS A 28 5.93 -40.11 -53.32
C LYS A 28 5.52 -38.66 -53.05
N LYS A 29 5.71 -38.18 -51.81
CA LYS A 29 5.53 -36.76 -51.45
C LYS A 29 6.77 -35.95 -51.85
N TRP A 30 6.61 -34.63 -51.99
CA TRP A 30 7.70 -33.72 -52.37
C TRP A 30 8.91 -33.84 -51.44
N ASP A 31 8.64 -34.04 -50.14
CA ASP A 31 9.67 -34.18 -49.13
C ASP A 31 10.48 -35.47 -49.23
N ASP A 32 9.93 -36.50 -49.87
CA ASP A 32 10.62 -37.76 -50.13
C ASP A 32 11.43 -37.66 -51.44
N VAL A 33 10.88 -36.98 -52.45
CA VAL A 33 11.54 -36.79 -53.76
C VAL A 33 12.77 -35.88 -53.66
N LYS A 34 12.75 -34.86 -52.79
CA LYS A 34 13.85 -33.90 -52.65
C LYS A 34 15.14 -34.47 -52.03
N VAL A 35 15.06 -35.65 -51.40
CA VAL A 35 16.18 -36.29 -50.69
C VAL A 35 16.79 -37.42 -51.52
N LEU A 36 16.20 -37.74 -52.68
CA LEU A 36 16.71 -38.79 -53.56
C LEU A 36 18.10 -38.44 -54.09
N SER A 37 18.99 -39.43 -54.02
CA SER A 37 20.33 -39.34 -54.60
C SER A 37 20.29 -39.45 -56.13
N THR A 38 21.36 -38.99 -56.80
CA THR A 38 21.50 -39.09 -58.27
C THR A 38 21.34 -40.52 -58.79
N GLY A 39 21.84 -41.52 -58.04
CA GLY A 39 21.74 -42.93 -58.40
C GLY A 39 20.31 -43.48 -58.33
N GLU A 40 19.53 -43.06 -57.32
CA GLU A 40 18.13 -43.47 -57.18
C GLU A 40 17.24 -42.83 -58.25
N ILE A 41 17.52 -41.58 -58.63
CA ILE A 41 16.82 -40.90 -59.74
C ILE A 41 17.08 -41.63 -61.07
N ALA A 42 18.33 -42.05 -61.31
CA ALA A 42 18.68 -42.82 -62.51
C ALA A 42 17.95 -44.17 -62.57
N GLN A 43 17.85 -44.88 -61.44
CA GLN A 43 17.13 -46.17 -61.34
C GLN A 43 15.61 -46.02 -61.52
N ILE A 44 15.00 -44.99 -60.95
CA ILE A 44 13.54 -44.77 -61.03
C ILE A 44 13.12 -44.33 -62.44
N CYS A 45 13.92 -43.48 -63.09
CA CYS A 45 13.59 -42.94 -64.40
C CYS A 45 14.10 -43.79 -65.57
N GLY A 46 15.09 -44.67 -65.35
CA GLY A 46 15.71 -45.51 -66.37
C GLY A 46 16.59 -44.72 -67.35
N ILE A 47 17.32 -43.72 -66.84
CA ILE A 47 18.07 -42.72 -67.62
C ILE A 47 19.58 -42.77 -67.35
N ASP A 48 20.35 -42.12 -68.21
CA ASP A 48 21.80 -42.02 -68.09
C ASP A 48 22.26 -41.18 -66.88
N SER A 49 23.51 -41.35 -66.47
CA SER A 49 24.09 -40.64 -65.32
C SER A 49 24.18 -39.12 -65.53
N GLY A 50 24.16 -38.63 -66.77
CA GLY A 50 24.25 -37.20 -67.06
C GLY A 50 22.93 -36.47 -66.90
N THR A 51 21.82 -37.05 -67.38
CA THR A 51 20.48 -36.48 -67.22
C THR A 51 19.97 -36.53 -65.78
N SER A 52 20.27 -37.62 -65.06
CA SER A 52 19.97 -37.73 -63.61
C SER A 52 20.71 -36.69 -62.76
N GLN A 53 21.97 -36.37 -63.10
CA GLN A 53 22.72 -35.29 -62.45
C GLN A 53 22.10 -33.92 -62.68
N ARG A 54 21.64 -33.61 -63.90
CA ARG A 54 20.96 -32.34 -64.20
C ARG A 54 19.67 -32.19 -63.40
N ILE A 55 18.86 -33.25 -63.31
CA ILE A 55 17.61 -33.24 -62.54
C ILE A 55 17.89 -33.01 -61.05
N HIS A 56 18.89 -33.71 -60.49
CA HIS A 56 19.31 -33.51 -59.10
C HIS A 56 19.85 -32.09 -58.84
N GLU A 57 20.60 -31.51 -59.79
CA GLU A 57 21.11 -30.15 -59.67
C GLU A 57 19.97 -29.11 -59.67
N ILE A 58 18.98 -29.26 -60.55
CA ILE A 58 17.76 -28.45 -60.58
C ILE A 58 17.01 -28.52 -59.25
N MET A 59 16.84 -29.73 -58.70
CA MET A 59 16.20 -29.90 -57.39
C MET A 59 17.01 -29.26 -56.26
N SER A 60 18.35 -29.41 -56.27
CA SER A 60 19.23 -28.85 -55.25
C SER A 60 19.27 -27.30 -55.25
N ASN A 61 19.16 -26.68 -56.42
CA ASN A 61 19.14 -25.22 -56.55
C ASN A 61 17.84 -24.62 -55.99
N SER A 62 16.72 -25.33 -56.07
CA SER A 62 15.46 -24.93 -55.41
C SER A 62 15.59 -24.91 -53.86
N ILE A 63 16.40 -25.82 -53.29
CA ILE A 63 16.66 -25.88 -51.85
C ILE A 63 17.54 -24.70 -51.41
N LYS A 64 18.52 -24.29 -52.23
CA LYS A 64 19.36 -23.12 -51.94
C LYS A 64 18.56 -21.81 -51.98
N SER A 65 17.61 -21.66 -52.91
CA SER A 65 16.70 -20.51 -52.98
C SER A 65 15.77 -20.39 -51.76
N SER A 66 15.22 -21.53 -51.29
CA SER A 66 14.39 -21.55 -50.08
C SER A 66 15.19 -21.32 -48.78
N ARG A 67 16.47 -21.73 -48.72
CA ARG A 67 17.38 -21.38 -47.62
C ARG A 67 17.83 -19.91 -47.63
N ALA A 68 18.08 -19.31 -48.80
CA ALA A 68 18.43 -17.89 -48.92
C ALA A 68 17.27 -16.96 -48.50
N SER A 69 16.02 -17.41 -48.66
CA SER A 69 14.82 -16.73 -48.18
C SER A 69 14.57 -16.91 -46.67
N ALA A 70 15.11 -17.97 -46.05
CA ALA A 70 14.99 -18.25 -44.62
C ALA A 70 16.03 -17.47 -43.77
N ASP A 71 17.20 -17.19 -44.33
CA ASP A 71 18.29 -16.44 -43.65
C ASP A 71 18.04 -14.91 -43.57
N LYS A 72 17.01 -14.41 -44.27
CA LYS A 72 16.50 -13.02 -44.16
C LYS A 72 15.21 -12.90 -43.33
N SER A 73 14.88 -13.91 -42.53
CA SER A 73 13.90 -13.74 -41.45
C SER A 73 14.66 -13.33 -40.19
N GLU A 74 14.57 -12.06 -39.81
CA GLU A 74 15.00 -11.61 -38.49
C GLU A 74 14.30 -12.47 -37.45
N LYS A 75 15.07 -13.37 -36.81
CA LYS A 75 14.59 -14.06 -35.61
C LYS A 75 14.36 -12.98 -34.56
N THR A 76 13.11 -12.55 -34.39
CA THR A 76 12.70 -11.74 -33.24
C THR A 76 12.80 -12.62 -32.00
N VAL A 77 14.02 -12.78 -31.50
CA VAL A 77 14.28 -13.36 -30.19
C VAL A 77 13.72 -12.36 -29.20
N VAL A 78 12.46 -12.58 -28.78
CA VAL A 78 11.90 -11.93 -27.60
C VAL A 78 12.65 -12.49 -26.40
N ARG A 79 13.86 -11.97 -26.19
CA ARG A 79 14.57 -12.13 -24.94
C ARG A 79 13.72 -11.38 -23.93
N ARG A 80 12.95 -12.12 -23.11
CA ARG A 80 12.31 -11.56 -21.91
C ARG A 80 13.43 -10.83 -21.18
N ARG A 81 13.44 -9.49 -21.23
CA ARG A 81 14.29 -8.70 -20.34
C ARG A 81 13.90 -9.19 -18.96
N LYS A 82 14.81 -9.92 -18.28
CA LYS A 82 14.74 -10.01 -16.82
C LYS A 82 14.56 -8.57 -16.39
N SER A 83 13.45 -8.27 -15.74
CA SER A 83 13.19 -6.92 -15.25
C SER A 83 14.42 -6.56 -14.42
N THR A 84 15.29 -5.73 -14.98
CA THR A 84 16.28 -5.04 -14.20
C THR A 84 15.43 -4.30 -13.19
N ARG A 85 15.48 -4.75 -11.94
CA ARG A 85 15.02 -3.94 -10.82
C ARG A 85 15.79 -2.65 -10.98
N SER A 86 15.20 -1.68 -11.67
CA SER A 86 15.49 -0.29 -11.38
C SER A 86 15.29 -0.25 -9.87
N ARG A 87 16.38 -0.09 -9.14
CA ARG A 87 16.29 0.43 -7.79
C ARG A 87 15.72 1.83 -7.98
N ARG A 88 14.40 1.91 -8.20
CA ARG A 88 13.64 3.11 -7.89
C ARG A 88 14.07 3.41 -6.47
N ALA A 89 14.69 4.58 -6.27
CA ALA A 89 15.14 5.01 -4.95
C ALA A 89 13.98 4.72 -3.99
N LYS A 90 14.18 3.74 -3.11
CA LYS A 90 13.08 3.15 -2.35
C LYS A 90 12.61 4.11 -1.25
N SER A 91 13.49 5.03 -0.89
CA SER A 91 13.23 6.18 -0.06
C SER A 91 13.04 7.40 -0.97
N MET A 92 11.89 8.07 -0.86
CA MET A 92 11.80 9.46 -1.31
C MET A 92 12.90 10.28 -0.60
N PRO A 93 13.40 11.36 -1.21
CA PRO A 93 14.34 12.26 -0.54
C PRO A 93 13.76 12.71 0.81
N LEU A 94 14.65 12.91 1.79
CA LEU A 94 14.27 13.55 3.04
C LEU A 94 13.83 14.97 2.70
N GLU A 95 12.68 15.40 3.19
CA GLU A 95 12.27 16.80 3.06
C GLU A 95 13.17 17.66 3.96
N ASP A 96 13.71 18.73 3.40
CA ASP A 96 14.51 19.68 4.18
C ASP A 96 13.61 20.46 5.13
N TYR A 97 14.04 20.59 6.38
CA TYR A 97 13.29 21.33 7.40
C TYR A 97 13.35 22.84 7.14
N ASP A 98 12.26 23.37 6.59
CA ASP A 98 12.11 24.81 6.41
C ASP A 98 11.67 25.49 7.73
N LYS A 99 12.63 26.14 8.38
CA LYS A 99 12.42 26.93 9.60
C LYS A 99 11.47 28.10 9.38
N PHE A 100 11.47 28.72 8.20
CA PHE A 100 10.66 29.90 7.92
C PHE A 100 9.18 29.53 7.78
N ALA A 101 8.88 28.49 6.99
CA ALA A 101 7.53 27.94 6.90
C ALA A 101 7.00 27.49 8.28
N LYS A 102 7.85 26.93 9.15
CA LYS A 102 7.43 26.56 10.51
C LYS A 102 7.12 27.78 11.37
N LEU A 103 7.93 28.84 11.32
CA LEU A 103 7.66 30.08 12.05
C LEU A 103 6.38 30.77 11.57
N GLU A 104 6.11 30.76 10.27
CA GLU A 104 4.83 31.20 9.71
C GLU A 104 3.66 30.34 10.24
N SER A 105 3.84 29.01 10.31
CA SER A 105 2.80 28.11 10.84
C SER A 105 2.44 28.39 12.30
N ILE A 106 3.40 28.81 13.14
CA ILE A 106 3.17 29.15 14.55
C ILE A 106 2.31 30.42 14.68
N MET A 107 2.39 31.31 13.68
CA MET A 107 1.67 32.58 13.64
C MET A 107 0.47 32.57 12.70
N ARG A 108 0.08 31.39 12.18
CA ARG A 108 -0.98 31.24 11.17
C ARG A 108 -2.35 31.75 11.62
N ASP A 109 -2.61 31.67 12.93
CA ASP A 109 -3.90 32.06 13.53
C ASP A 109 -3.85 33.47 14.16
N ILE A 110 -2.79 34.25 13.90
CA ILE A 110 -2.59 35.58 14.48
C ILE A 110 -2.70 36.63 13.38
N ASP A 111 -3.76 37.42 13.42
CA ASP A 111 -3.95 38.58 12.54
C ASP A 111 -3.01 39.72 12.94
N LYS A 112 -1.78 39.69 12.40
CA LYS A 112 -0.74 40.71 12.64
C LYS A 112 -1.11 42.08 12.06
N GLU A 113 -2.05 42.12 11.12
CA GLU A 113 -2.45 43.33 10.40
C GLU A 113 -3.52 44.15 11.14
N ASP A 114 -4.10 43.61 12.21
CA ASP A 114 -5.11 44.32 12.98
C ASP A 114 -4.53 45.55 13.68
N GLU A 115 -5.13 46.72 13.42
CA GLU A 115 -4.76 47.99 14.07
C GLU A 115 -4.79 47.90 15.61
N LEU A 116 -5.64 47.02 16.15
CA LEU A 116 -5.75 46.75 17.59
C LEU A 116 -4.54 45.96 18.11
N PHE A 117 -4.10 44.95 17.36
CA PHE A 117 -2.96 44.11 17.73
C PHE A 117 -1.67 44.93 17.79
N ILE A 118 -1.44 45.80 16.80
CA ILE A 118 -0.27 46.67 16.74
C ILE A 118 -0.24 47.66 17.92
N LYS A 119 -1.41 48.22 18.28
CA LYS A 119 -1.52 49.14 19.43
C LYS A 119 -1.32 48.44 20.77
N ILE A 120 -1.83 47.23 20.94
CA ILE A 120 -1.63 46.46 22.18
C ILE A 120 -0.19 45.95 22.26
N SER A 121 0.43 45.55 21.15
CA SER A 121 1.84 45.15 21.09
C SER A 121 2.77 46.31 21.46
N SER A 122 2.58 47.48 20.85
CA SER A 122 3.37 48.67 21.20
C SER A 122 3.14 49.12 22.65
N ALA A 123 1.92 48.98 23.19
CA ALA A 123 1.67 49.23 24.61
C ALA A 123 2.36 48.20 25.52
N SER A 124 2.42 46.92 25.11
CA SER A 124 3.11 45.84 25.82
C SER A 124 4.62 46.03 25.84
N GLU A 125 5.21 46.44 24.70
CA GLU A 125 6.64 46.75 24.57
C GLU A 125 7.04 47.94 25.45
N ASN A 126 6.22 48.99 25.48
CA ASN A 126 6.46 50.16 26.34
C ASN A 126 6.40 49.83 27.85
N LEU A 127 5.64 48.80 28.23
CA LEU A 127 5.49 48.34 29.62
C LEU A 127 6.43 47.17 29.98
N ASN A 128 7.24 46.67 29.04
CA ASN A 128 8.03 45.43 29.19
C ASN A 128 7.20 44.26 29.74
N ALA A 129 5.95 44.13 29.31
CA ALA A 129 5.07 43.06 29.76
C ALA A 129 5.41 41.73 29.05
N ASN A 130 5.60 40.66 29.82
CA ASN A 130 5.79 39.29 29.31
C ASN A 130 4.46 38.68 28.83
N LEU A 131 3.81 39.29 27.84
CA LEU A 131 2.62 38.75 27.19
C LEU A 131 3.01 37.99 25.93
N THR A 132 2.44 36.80 25.72
CA THR A 132 2.66 36.06 24.48
C THR A 132 1.85 36.67 23.33
N PRO A 133 2.31 36.54 22.06
CA PRO A 133 1.54 37.04 20.91
C PRO A 133 0.11 36.51 20.82
N ARG A 134 -0.14 35.26 21.28
CA ARG A 134 -1.50 34.71 21.38
C ARG A 134 -2.38 35.39 22.44
N MET A 135 -1.83 35.74 23.59
CA MET A 135 -2.58 36.50 24.59
C MET A 135 -2.98 37.87 24.05
N ILE A 136 -2.13 38.49 23.22
CA ILE A 136 -2.43 39.77 22.59
C ILE A 136 -3.53 39.62 21.53
N SER A 137 -3.51 38.55 20.72
CA SER A 137 -4.59 38.28 19.76
C SER A 137 -5.92 37.98 20.47
N ASP A 138 -5.92 37.22 21.56
CA ASP A 138 -7.13 36.94 22.34
C ASP A 138 -7.74 38.20 22.94
N LEU A 139 -6.89 39.12 23.42
CA LEU A 139 -7.33 40.44 23.87
C LEU A 139 -7.95 41.24 22.72
N ALA A 140 -7.33 41.23 21.53
CA ALA A 140 -7.84 41.93 20.36
C ALA A 140 -9.21 41.36 19.90
N LEU A 141 -9.33 40.04 19.80
CA LEU A 141 -10.58 39.35 19.49
C LEU A 141 -11.67 39.63 20.54
N GLY A 142 -11.31 39.61 21.82
CA GLY A 142 -12.24 39.95 22.90
C GLY A 142 -12.76 41.39 22.85
N LEU A 143 -11.96 42.33 22.34
CA LEU A 143 -12.35 43.72 22.12
C LEU A 143 -13.22 43.88 20.86
N GLN A 144 -12.89 43.16 19.79
CA GLN A 144 -13.71 43.11 18.58
C GLN A 144 -15.10 42.52 18.86
N ALA A 145 -15.18 41.44 19.65
CA ALA A 145 -16.45 40.83 20.08
C ALA A 145 -17.33 41.81 20.90
N ARG A 146 -16.70 42.78 21.58
CA ARG A 146 -17.39 43.86 22.31
C ARG A 146 -17.73 45.08 21.43
N GLY A 147 -17.36 45.07 20.15
CA GLY A 147 -17.65 46.12 19.18
C GLY A 147 -16.70 47.32 19.20
N GLU A 148 -15.60 47.27 19.96
CA GLU A 148 -14.63 48.37 20.07
C GLU A 148 -13.58 48.27 18.96
N LYS A 149 -13.83 48.95 17.83
CA LYS A 149 -12.92 48.95 16.67
C LYS A 149 -11.67 49.83 16.84
N LYS A 150 -11.66 50.77 17.79
CA LYS A 150 -10.54 51.69 18.04
C LYS A 150 -10.37 51.95 19.52
N ILE A 151 -9.16 51.76 20.01
CA ILE A 151 -8.80 51.98 21.42
C ILE A 151 -7.84 53.17 21.52
N THR A 152 -8.00 53.97 22.57
CA THR A 152 -7.07 55.04 22.94
C THR A 152 -5.86 54.47 23.67
N ASP A 153 -4.69 55.07 23.50
CA ASP A 153 -3.43 54.58 24.08
C ASP A 153 -3.50 54.41 25.60
N ALA A 154 -4.24 55.30 26.29
CA ALA A 154 -4.46 55.20 27.74
C ALA A 154 -5.31 53.98 28.13
N LYS A 155 -6.32 53.62 27.33
CA LYS A 155 -7.12 52.40 27.55
C LYS A 155 -6.31 51.15 27.23
N ALA A 156 -5.47 51.17 26.18
CA ALA A 156 -4.59 50.07 25.82
C ALA A 156 -3.58 49.77 26.94
N LYS A 157 -2.95 50.80 27.52
CA LYS A 157 -2.04 50.64 28.68
C LYS A 157 -2.74 50.00 29.87
N LYS A 158 -3.93 50.51 30.25
CA LYS A 158 -4.71 49.94 31.37
C LYS A 158 -5.15 48.50 31.11
N LEU A 159 -5.46 48.15 29.87
CA LEU A 159 -5.82 46.79 29.49
C LEU A 159 -4.63 45.85 29.67
N VAL A 160 -3.45 46.25 29.19
CA VAL A 160 -2.20 45.49 29.35
C VAL A 160 -1.85 45.34 30.82
N GLU A 161 -1.93 46.42 31.62
CA GLU A 161 -1.69 46.37 33.07
C GLU A 161 -2.61 45.36 33.77
N LYS A 162 -3.92 45.42 33.50
CA LYS A 162 -4.88 44.45 34.06
C LYS A 162 -4.62 43.03 33.57
N ALA A 163 -4.25 42.85 32.30
CA ALA A 163 -3.94 41.55 31.75
C ALA A 163 -2.71 40.93 32.44
N VAL A 164 -1.68 41.73 32.70
CA VAL A 164 -0.49 41.30 33.44
C VAL A 164 -0.83 40.99 34.90
N GLU A 165 -1.65 41.80 35.55
CA GLU A 165 -2.12 41.55 36.92
C GLU A 165 -2.88 40.22 37.01
N GLN A 166 -3.84 39.98 36.10
CA GLN A 166 -4.59 38.72 36.03
C GLN A 166 -3.68 37.53 35.70
N ALA A 167 -2.73 37.69 34.77
CA ALA A 167 -1.75 36.66 34.47
C ALA A 167 -0.82 36.35 35.67
N GLY A 168 -0.54 37.35 36.50
CA GLY A 168 0.19 37.19 37.77
C GLY A 168 -0.59 36.38 38.80
N LEU A 169 -1.87 36.68 38.97
CA LEU A 169 -2.79 35.98 39.88
C LEU A 169 -3.09 34.53 39.43
N ALA A 170 -3.11 34.28 38.13
CA ALA A 170 -3.39 32.96 37.55
C ALA A 170 -2.20 31.98 37.59
N LYS A 171 -1.05 32.38 38.15
CA LYS A 171 0.10 31.49 38.28
C LYS A 171 -0.18 30.40 39.33
N ALA A 172 0.27 29.19 39.04
CA ALA A 172 0.23 28.11 40.01
C ALA A 172 1.04 28.49 41.26
N VAL A 173 0.50 28.20 42.44
CA VAL A 173 1.20 28.43 43.70
C VAL A 173 2.40 27.48 43.77
N PRO A 174 3.62 27.97 44.05
CA PRO A 174 4.77 27.10 44.25
C PRO A 174 4.50 26.06 45.35
N TYR A 175 5.03 24.85 45.20
CA TYR A 175 4.88 23.72 46.12
C TYR A 175 3.49 23.04 46.15
N GLU A 176 2.59 23.41 45.23
CA GLU A 176 1.35 22.66 45.04
C GLU A 176 1.65 21.21 44.61
N ALA A 177 0.91 20.25 45.14
CA ALA A 177 1.09 18.83 44.84
C ALA A 177 0.45 18.44 43.49
N VAL A 178 0.92 19.08 42.41
CA VAL A 178 0.35 18.98 41.06
C VAL A 178 0.30 17.55 40.50
N GLY A 179 1.20 16.68 40.94
CA GLY A 179 1.18 15.27 40.54
C GLY A 179 -0.03 14.52 41.11
N ILE A 180 -0.39 14.80 42.37
CA ILE A 180 -1.53 14.17 43.04
C ILE A 180 -2.84 14.69 42.45
N THR A 181 -2.96 16.01 42.27
CA THR A 181 -4.16 16.61 41.67
C THR A 181 -4.37 16.10 40.24
N THR A 182 -3.30 16.04 39.44
CA THR A 182 -3.34 15.46 38.08
C THR A 182 -3.81 14.00 38.09
N ALA A 183 -3.26 13.17 38.97
CA ALA A 183 -3.64 11.76 39.06
C ALA A 183 -5.11 11.59 39.47
N GLN A 184 -5.59 12.40 40.41
CA GLN A 184 -6.99 12.39 40.83
C GLN A 184 -7.92 12.88 39.72
N SER A 185 -7.61 13.99 39.06
CA SER A 185 -8.43 14.57 38.00
C SER A 185 -8.57 13.67 36.77
N ILE A 186 -7.54 12.85 36.45
CA ILE A 186 -7.63 11.86 35.36
C ILE A 186 -8.32 10.58 35.83
N GLY A 187 -8.15 10.20 37.10
CA GLY A 187 -8.71 8.96 37.66
C GLY A 187 -10.20 9.04 38.01
N GLU A 188 -10.68 10.19 38.49
CA GLU A 188 -12.08 10.40 38.90
C GLU A 188 -13.08 10.11 37.76
N PRO A 189 -12.89 10.65 36.53
CA PRO A 189 -13.78 10.36 35.41
C PRO A 189 -13.79 8.87 35.02
N GLY A 190 -12.71 8.13 35.30
CA GLY A 190 -12.62 6.70 34.98
C GLY A 190 -13.71 5.86 35.64
N THR A 191 -14.19 6.24 36.82
CA THR A 191 -15.31 5.55 37.49
C THR A 191 -16.66 5.81 36.81
N GLN A 192 -16.81 7.01 36.23
CA GLN A 192 -18.02 7.47 35.53
C GLN A 192 -18.08 6.96 34.08
N MET A 193 -16.96 6.52 33.51
CA MET A 193 -16.87 6.00 32.14
C MET A 193 -17.52 4.61 31.93
N THR A 194 -18.06 3.98 32.97
CA THR A 194 -18.44 2.55 32.94
C THR A 194 -19.65 2.21 32.06
N MET A 195 -20.50 3.16 31.64
CA MET A 195 -21.73 2.85 30.87
C MET A 195 -22.09 3.84 29.74
N ARG A 196 -21.13 4.62 29.20
CA ARG A 196 -21.35 5.40 27.97
C ARG A 196 -20.73 4.70 26.75
N THR A 197 -21.11 3.44 26.50
CA THR A 197 -20.76 2.78 25.24
C THR A 197 -21.66 3.29 24.12
N PHE A 198 -21.14 4.25 23.36
CA PHE A 198 -21.80 4.78 22.18
C PHE A 198 -22.08 3.68 21.17
N HIS A 199 -23.37 3.50 20.88
CA HIS A 199 -23.78 3.13 19.54
C HIS A 199 -23.54 4.38 18.68
N TYR A 200 -22.41 4.44 17.97
CA TYR A 200 -22.21 5.49 16.96
C TYR A 200 -23.21 5.22 15.81
N ALA A 201 -24.40 5.77 15.94
CA ALA A 201 -25.40 5.75 14.88
C ALA A 201 -24.94 6.71 13.77
N GLY A 202 -24.16 6.22 12.80
CA GLY A 202 -23.95 6.96 11.55
C GLY A 202 -22.63 6.76 10.81
N VAL A 203 -21.57 6.20 11.41
CA VAL A 203 -20.28 6.04 10.70
C VAL A 203 -19.90 4.57 10.61
N ALA A 204 -20.30 3.94 9.50
CA ALA A 204 -20.26 2.50 9.27
C ALA A 204 -18.86 1.85 9.16
N THR A 205 -17.76 2.51 9.55
CA THR A 205 -16.44 2.07 9.02
C THR A 205 -15.35 1.73 10.01
N VAL A 206 -15.37 2.13 11.30
CA VAL A 206 -14.32 1.69 12.24
C VAL A 206 -14.83 1.62 13.69
N ASN A 207 -14.99 0.41 14.23
CA ASN A 207 -15.17 0.20 15.66
C ASN A 207 -13.82 0.40 16.37
N VAL A 208 -13.47 1.63 16.72
CA VAL A 208 -12.29 1.95 17.54
C VAL A 208 -12.64 1.70 19.01
N THR A 209 -11.73 1.10 19.78
CA THR A 209 -11.86 1.08 21.24
C THR A 209 -11.82 2.51 21.78
N GLN A 210 -12.96 3.01 22.23
CA GLN A 210 -13.09 4.32 22.90
C GLN A 210 -13.33 4.14 24.40
N GLY A 211 -13.12 5.22 25.16
CA GLY A 211 -13.35 5.28 26.60
C GLY A 211 -12.22 4.71 27.46
N LEU A 212 -12.56 4.26 28.67
CA LEU A 212 -11.60 3.84 29.69
C LEU A 212 -10.60 2.76 29.24
N PRO A 213 -11.00 1.70 28.48
CA PRO A 213 -10.04 0.70 28.01
C PRO A 213 -8.92 1.33 27.18
N ARG A 214 -9.20 2.39 26.42
CA ARG A 214 -8.21 3.08 25.61
C ARG A 214 -7.26 3.92 26.45
N ILE A 215 -7.77 4.63 27.46
CA ILE A 215 -6.94 5.39 28.41
C ILE A 215 -5.95 4.45 29.12
N ILE A 216 -6.40 3.27 29.57
CA ILE A 216 -5.53 2.27 30.19
C ILE A 216 -4.44 1.82 29.22
N GLU A 217 -4.76 1.58 27.94
CA GLU A 217 -3.76 1.18 26.94
C GLU A 217 -2.68 2.24 26.70
N ILE A 218 -3.07 3.51 26.71
CA ILE A 218 -2.16 4.66 26.55
C ILE A 218 -1.24 4.77 27.77
N VAL A 219 -1.81 4.80 28.98
CA VAL A 219 -1.08 4.93 30.26
C VAL A 219 -0.14 3.75 30.52
N ASP A 220 -0.50 2.55 30.09
CA ASP A 220 0.34 1.35 30.15
C ASP A 220 1.41 1.28 29.04
N ALA A 221 1.47 2.28 28.15
CA ALA A 221 2.40 2.33 27.02
C ALA A 221 2.44 1.00 26.23
N ARG A 222 1.27 0.43 25.89
CA ARG A 222 1.22 -0.86 25.18
C ARG A 222 1.88 -0.77 23.82
N LYS A 223 2.71 -1.78 23.51
CA LYS A 223 3.43 -1.89 22.23
C LYS A 223 2.52 -1.95 21.00
N VAL A 224 1.39 -2.65 21.12
CA VAL A 224 0.37 -2.74 20.06
C VAL A 224 -0.99 -2.55 20.74
N PRO A 225 -1.76 -1.51 20.37
CA PRO A 225 -3.11 -1.32 20.89
C PRO A 225 -4.05 -2.40 20.35
N LYS A 226 -5.22 -2.60 20.98
CA LYS A 226 -6.15 -3.65 20.53
C LYS A 226 -6.73 -3.39 19.15
N THR A 227 -7.13 -2.14 18.89
CA THR A 227 -7.64 -1.70 17.58
C THR A 227 -6.75 -0.58 17.04
N PRO A 228 -5.60 -0.92 16.44
CA PRO A 228 -4.76 0.07 15.78
C PRO A 228 -5.50 0.67 14.58
N THR A 229 -5.38 1.97 14.39
CA THR A 229 -5.95 2.71 13.27
C THR A 229 -4.96 3.74 12.75
N MET A 230 -5.11 4.09 11.48
CA MET A 230 -4.41 5.23 10.89
C MET A 230 -5.34 6.04 10.00
N ILE A 231 -5.12 7.35 10.01
CA ILE A 231 -5.70 8.32 9.09
C ILE A 231 -4.58 8.74 8.15
N ILE A 232 -4.71 8.33 6.89
CA ILE A 232 -3.71 8.58 5.85
C ILE A 232 -4.25 9.69 4.95
N TYR A 233 -3.56 10.81 4.98
CA TYR A 233 -3.82 11.92 4.07
C TYR A 233 -3.00 11.71 2.78
N THR A 234 -3.51 12.27 1.69
CA THR A 234 -2.80 12.27 0.41
C THR A 234 -2.33 13.66 0.06
N ASN A 235 -1.20 13.75 -0.63
CA ASN A 235 -0.69 15.03 -1.11
C ASN A 235 -1.71 15.71 -2.04
N GLU A 236 -1.70 17.04 -2.05
CA GLU A 236 -2.52 17.81 -3.00
C GLU A 236 -2.14 17.46 -4.45
N LEU A 237 -0.84 17.30 -4.71
CA LEU A 237 -0.28 17.02 -6.03
C LEU A 237 0.41 15.64 -6.06
N ASP A 238 0.13 14.90 -7.13
CA ASP A 238 0.84 13.67 -7.52
C ASP A 238 2.27 13.98 -7.98
N SER A 239 3.16 12.99 -8.08
CA SER A 239 4.52 13.08 -8.66
C SER A 239 4.55 13.58 -10.13
N LYS A 240 3.37 13.85 -10.72
CA LYS A 240 3.13 14.38 -12.07
C LYS A 240 2.34 15.70 -12.07
N GLY A 241 2.20 16.38 -10.94
CA GLY A 241 1.53 17.69 -10.82
C GLY A 241 0.01 17.65 -11.01
N LYS A 242 -0.65 16.51 -10.76
CA LYS A 242 -2.11 16.37 -10.87
C LYS A 242 -2.76 16.34 -9.48
N PRO A 243 -3.94 16.95 -9.28
CA PRO A 243 -4.67 16.86 -8.02
C PRO A 243 -4.93 15.40 -7.63
N LEU A 244 -4.39 14.96 -6.50
CA LEU A 244 -4.56 13.60 -5.98
C LEU A 244 -5.64 13.56 -4.90
N SER A 245 -5.62 14.53 -3.98
CA SER A 245 -6.56 14.68 -2.86
C SER A 245 -8.05 14.72 -3.26
N THR A 246 -8.38 15.25 -4.44
CA THR A 246 -9.78 15.37 -4.92
C THR A 246 -10.26 14.16 -5.73
N ASN A 247 -9.37 13.24 -6.15
CA ASN A 247 -9.72 12.16 -7.06
C ASN A 247 -9.96 10.82 -6.34
N GLU A 248 -11.22 10.54 -6.06
CA GLU A 248 -11.68 9.32 -5.39
C GLU A 248 -11.16 8.01 -6.03
N LYS A 249 -11.06 7.93 -7.36
CA LYS A 249 -10.60 6.70 -8.05
C LYS A 249 -9.12 6.41 -7.79
N LYS A 250 -8.28 7.44 -7.75
CA LYS A 250 -6.86 7.28 -7.47
C LYS A 250 -6.64 6.89 -6.01
N ILE A 251 -7.38 7.51 -5.09
CA ILE A 251 -7.29 7.24 -3.66
C ILE A 251 -7.80 5.83 -3.35
N ARG A 252 -8.87 5.38 -4.02
CA ARG A 252 -9.33 3.98 -3.95
C ARG A 252 -8.25 2.99 -4.43
N ASN A 253 -7.54 3.33 -5.51
CA ASN A 253 -6.43 2.50 -5.98
C ASN A 253 -5.25 2.47 -4.97
N LEU A 254 -4.97 3.60 -4.32
CA LEU A 254 -3.97 3.70 -3.25
C LEU A 254 -4.39 2.87 -2.03
N ALA A 255 -5.63 3.00 -1.57
CA ALA A 255 -6.20 2.21 -0.49
C ALA A 255 -6.11 0.69 -0.78
N ALA A 256 -6.47 0.25 -1.99
CA ALA A 256 -6.35 -1.14 -2.42
C ALA A 256 -4.88 -1.64 -2.51
N SER A 257 -3.91 -0.73 -2.59
CA SER A 257 -2.48 -1.09 -2.57
C SER A 257 -1.91 -1.21 -1.15
N ILE A 258 -2.47 -0.47 -0.20
CA ILE A 258 -2.10 -0.46 1.21
C ILE A 258 -2.75 -1.65 1.94
N GLU A 259 -4.00 -1.94 1.62
CA GLU A 259 -4.79 -3.00 2.23
C GLU A 259 -4.19 -4.39 2.03
N THR A 260 -4.00 -5.14 3.12
CA THR A 260 -3.61 -6.55 3.02
C THR A 260 -4.69 -7.34 2.31
N THR A 261 -4.30 -7.99 1.22
CA THR A 261 -5.16 -8.95 0.54
C THR A 261 -4.63 -10.35 0.77
N THR A 262 -5.43 -11.17 1.43
CA THR A 262 -5.17 -12.59 1.67
C THR A 262 -5.84 -13.46 0.61
N ALA A 263 -5.50 -14.75 0.57
CA ALA A 263 -6.13 -15.68 -0.36
C ALA A 263 -7.65 -15.80 -0.12
N THR A 264 -8.11 -15.72 1.13
CA THR A 264 -9.53 -15.81 1.51
C THR A 264 -10.36 -14.61 1.03
N ASP A 265 -9.75 -13.44 0.88
CA ASP A 265 -10.46 -12.25 0.41
C ASP A 265 -10.76 -12.31 -1.10
N ILE A 266 -9.92 -13.03 -1.85
CA ILE A 266 -9.98 -13.11 -3.31
C ILE A 266 -10.68 -14.38 -3.78
N ALA A 267 -10.50 -15.48 -3.06
CA ALA A 267 -10.84 -16.82 -3.54
C ALA A 267 -11.56 -17.66 -2.48
N THR A 268 -12.52 -18.48 -2.94
CA THR A 268 -13.02 -19.59 -2.13
C THR A 268 -12.06 -20.76 -2.27
N ILE A 269 -11.69 -21.36 -1.14
CA ILE A 269 -10.72 -22.45 -1.07
C ILE A 269 -11.51 -23.73 -0.84
N ASP A 270 -11.50 -24.61 -1.84
CA ASP A 270 -12.11 -25.93 -1.76
C ASP A 270 -11.01 -26.99 -1.68
N VAL A 271 -11.09 -27.86 -0.69
CA VAL A 271 -10.14 -28.95 -0.47
C VAL A 271 -10.76 -30.25 -0.98
N ASP A 272 -10.22 -30.78 -2.07
CA ASP A 272 -10.63 -32.10 -2.59
C ASP A 272 -9.76 -33.18 -1.93
N VAL A 273 -10.37 -33.95 -1.04
CA VAL A 273 -9.71 -35.06 -0.33
C VAL A 273 -9.49 -36.26 -1.26
N ALA A 274 -10.35 -36.47 -2.26
CA ALA A 274 -10.26 -37.61 -3.17
C ALA A 274 -9.12 -37.41 -4.18
N GLN A 275 -9.03 -36.23 -4.79
CA GLN A 275 -7.97 -35.89 -5.75
C GLN A 275 -6.72 -35.30 -5.08
N ARG A 276 -6.74 -35.13 -3.75
CA ARG A 276 -5.68 -34.53 -2.93
C ARG A 276 -5.15 -33.21 -3.49
N ASN A 277 -6.07 -32.37 -3.95
CA ASN A 277 -5.75 -31.07 -4.51
C ASN A 277 -6.57 -29.98 -3.82
N ILE A 278 -6.07 -28.76 -3.88
CA ILE A 278 -6.77 -27.57 -3.41
C ILE A 278 -7.13 -26.76 -4.64
N SER A 279 -8.43 -26.54 -4.84
CA SER A 279 -8.95 -25.65 -5.86
C SER A 279 -9.31 -24.31 -5.24
N LEU A 280 -8.74 -23.23 -5.78
CA LEU A 280 -9.11 -21.86 -5.47
C LEU A 280 -9.99 -21.31 -6.59
N GLN A 281 -11.26 -21.02 -6.30
CA GLN A 281 -12.11 -20.31 -7.25
C GLN A 281 -11.98 -18.80 -7.00
N LEU A 282 -11.45 -18.07 -7.99
CA LEU A 282 -11.19 -16.64 -7.88
C LEU A 282 -12.47 -15.84 -8.15
N ASN A 283 -12.83 -14.95 -7.23
CA ASN A 283 -13.96 -14.04 -7.41
C ASN A 283 -13.53 -12.78 -8.18
N ALA A 284 -14.05 -12.61 -9.40
CA ALA A 284 -13.73 -11.47 -10.26
C ALA A 284 -14.12 -10.10 -9.66
N SER A 285 -15.18 -10.05 -8.85
CA SER A 285 -15.62 -8.81 -8.20
C SER A 285 -14.61 -8.34 -7.16
N ASN A 286 -14.15 -9.26 -6.29
CA ASN A 286 -13.16 -8.95 -5.26
C ASN A 286 -11.79 -8.62 -5.87
N MET A 287 -11.40 -9.31 -6.95
CA MET A 287 -10.18 -9.00 -7.70
C MET A 287 -10.18 -7.58 -8.27
N ARG A 288 -11.33 -7.11 -8.81
CA ARG A 288 -11.47 -5.74 -9.31
C ARG A 288 -11.37 -4.70 -8.20
N LEU A 289 -12.00 -4.95 -7.05
CA LEU A 289 -11.93 -4.04 -5.90
C LEU A 289 -10.50 -3.90 -5.35
N LYS A 290 -9.75 -5.00 -5.29
CA LYS A 290 -8.35 -5.03 -4.80
C LYS A 290 -7.32 -4.68 -5.88
N ASN A 291 -7.77 -4.39 -7.10
CA ASN A 291 -6.93 -4.10 -8.26
C ASN A 291 -5.84 -5.17 -8.45
N MET A 292 -6.26 -6.43 -8.60
CA MET A 292 -5.41 -7.59 -8.81
C MET A 292 -5.86 -8.38 -10.04
N SER A 293 -4.90 -8.91 -10.79
CA SER A 293 -5.15 -9.84 -11.90
C SER A 293 -4.99 -11.29 -11.46
N GLY A 294 -5.79 -12.22 -11.99
CA GLY A 294 -5.68 -13.65 -11.71
C GLY A 294 -4.30 -14.22 -12.06
N ALA A 295 -3.66 -13.70 -13.12
CA ALA A 295 -2.29 -14.07 -13.47
C ALA A 295 -1.28 -13.62 -12.39
N GLU A 296 -1.47 -12.44 -11.81
CA GLU A 296 -0.63 -11.93 -10.72
C GLU A 296 -0.81 -12.76 -9.43
N VAL A 297 -2.05 -13.19 -9.16
CA VAL A 297 -2.37 -14.10 -8.04
C VAL A 297 -1.64 -15.43 -8.22
N ARG A 298 -1.72 -16.05 -9.41
CA ARG A 298 -1.01 -17.29 -9.75
C ARG A 298 0.49 -17.16 -9.52
N ASP A 299 1.10 -16.09 -10.05
CA ASP A 299 2.54 -15.84 -9.92
C ASP A 299 2.98 -15.60 -8.48
N LYS A 300 2.13 -15.01 -7.65
CA LYS A 300 2.41 -14.77 -6.23
C LYS A 300 2.29 -16.06 -5.42
N LEU A 301 1.26 -16.86 -5.69
CA LEU A 301 1.05 -18.17 -5.06
C LEU A 301 2.19 -19.14 -5.41
N SER A 302 2.56 -19.23 -6.69
CA SER A 302 3.65 -20.12 -7.13
C SER A 302 4.99 -19.75 -6.48
N ARG A 303 5.31 -18.45 -6.40
CA ARG A 303 6.53 -17.96 -5.74
C ARG A 303 6.53 -18.22 -4.23
N ALA A 304 5.38 -18.02 -3.57
CA ALA A 304 5.29 -18.17 -2.13
C ALA A 304 5.28 -19.64 -1.67
N LEU A 305 4.62 -20.50 -2.43
CA LEU A 305 4.50 -21.93 -2.12
C LEU A 305 5.67 -22.75 -2.68
N ARG A 306 6.40 -22.23 -3.68
CA ARG A 306 7.39 -22.99 -4.49
C ARG A 306 6.77 -24.23 -5.15
N LEU A 307 5.47 -24.15 -5.41
CA LEU A 307 4.69 -25.20 -6.04
C LEU A 307 4.18 -24.72 -7.39
N TYR A 308 3.96 -25.68 -8.28
CA TYR A 308 3.31 -25.42 -9.53
C TYR A 308 1.80 -25.21 -9.30
N VAL A 309 1.30 -24.06 -9.76
CA VAL A 309 -0.12 -23.71 -9.69
C VAL A 309 -0.70 -23.85 -11.09
N GLN A 310 -1.56 -24.85 -11.25
CA GLN A 310 -2.35 -25.06 -12.46
C GLN A 310 -3.42 -23.99 -12.56
N ALA A 311 -3.64 -23.51 -13.76
CA ALA A 311 -4.59 -22.46 -14.07
C ALA A 311 -5.42 -22.90 -15.27
N ASP A 312 -6.74 -22.71 -15.20
CA ASP A 312 -7.63 -23.10 -16.31
C ASP A 312 -7.42 -22.26 -17.57
N ASN A 313 -6.89 -21.04 -17.42
CA ASN A 313 -6.61 -20.12 -18.52
C ASN A 313 -5.39 -19.26 -18.18
N GLU A 314 -4.52 -19.00 -19.16
CA GLU A 314 -3.24 -18.31 -18.95
C GLU A 314 -3.41 -16.81 -18.64
N ASP A 315 -4.37 -16.13 -19.29
CA ASP A 315 -4.53 -14.68 -19.16
C ASP A 315 -5.50 -14.25 -18.04
N LYS A 316 -6.58 -15.00 -17.85
CA LYS A 316 -7.63 -14.72 -16.83
C LYS A 316 -8.12 -16.02 -16.18
N PRO A 317 -7.31 -16.65 -15.31
CA PRO A 317 -7.74 -17.86 -14.63
C PRO A 317 -8.93 -17.56 -13.72
N LYS A 318 -9.96 -18.41 -13.80
CA LYS A 318 -11.12 -18.41 -12.89
C LYS A 318 -10.92 -19.40 -11.74
N SER A 319 -10.26 -20.52 -12.02
CA SER A 319 -9.85 -21.50 -11.02
C SER A 319 -8.34 -21.68 -11.05
N LEU A 320 -7.75 -21.86 -9.86
CA LEU A 320 -6.37 -22.27 -9.68
C LEU A 320 -6.36 -23.60 -8.92
N ARG A 321 -5.63 -24.59 -9.42
CA ARG A 321 -5.46 -25.88 -8.76
C ARG A 321 -4.03 -26.01 -8.25
N ILE A 322 -3.90 -26.39 -6.98
CA ILE A 322 -2.63 -26.56 -6.29
C ILE A 322 -2.56 -27.98 -5.75
N VAL A 323 -1.49 -28.69 -6.08
CA VAL A 323 -1.22 -30.04 -5.57
C VAL A 323 -0.01 -29.99 -4.64
N PRO A 324 -0.08 -30.54 -3.42
CA PRO A 324 1.07 -30.63 -2.54
C PRO A 324 2.18 -31.50 -3.17
N GLY A 325 3.43 -31.05 -3.09
CA GLY A 325 4.60 -31.83 -3.56
C GLY A 325 4.99 -31.66 -5.03
N VAL A 326 4.19 -30.96 -5.83
CA VAL A 326 4.47 -30.73 -7.27
C VAL A 326 5.16 -29.38 -7.45
N SER A 327 6.45 -29.38 -7.78
CA SER A 327 7.24 -28.16 -8.02
C SER A 327 7.44 -27.84 -9.50
N LYS A 328 7.32 -28.84 -10.40
CA LYS A 328 7.39 -28.66 -11.87
C LYS A 328 6.20 -29.31 -12.58
N GLU A 329 5.92 -28.89 -13.82
CA GLU A 329 4.91 -29.53 -14.69
C GLU A 329 5.20 -31.03 -14.91
N ASP A 330 6.48 -31.42 -14.96
CA ASP A 330 6.91 -32.82 -15.14
C ASP A 330 6.63 -33.70 -13.90
N ASP A 331 6.51 -33.12 -12.70
CA ASP A 331 6.23 -33.87 -11.46
C ASP A 331 4.76 -34.29 -11.35
N LEU A 332 3.91 -33.83 -12.27
CA LEU A 332 2.49 -34.19 -12.31
C LEU A 332 2.28 -35.67 -12.62
N ALA A 333 3.22 -36.28 -13.35
CA ALA A 333 3.24 -37.71 -13.64
C ALA A 333 3.57 -38.57 -12.40
N ASN A 334 4.25 -38.01 -11.40
CA ASN A 334 4.67 -38.73 -10.18
C ASN A 334 3.59 -38.78 -9.08
N ILE A 335 2.46 -38.06 -9.24
CA ILE A 335 1.33 -38.06 -8.30
C ILE A 335 0.75 -39.46 -8.10
N ALA A 336 0.83 -40.32 -9.12
CA ALA A 336 0.37 -41.71 -9.03
C ALA A 336 1.31 -42.61 -8.21
N SER A 337 2.58 -42.22 -8.01
CA SER A 337 3.59 -43.06 -7.35
C SER A 337 3.79 -42.76 -5.86
N ASP A 338 3.65 -41.49 -5.43
CA ASP A 338 3.74 -41.09 -4.02
C ASP A 338 2.67 -40.02 -3.71
N PRO A 339 1.47 -40.45 -3.29
CA PRO A 339 0.36 -39.53 -3.15
C PRO A 339 0.53 -38.70 -1.87
N PRO A 340 0.34 -37.37 -1.91
CA PRO A 340 0.68 -36.48 -0.80
C PRO A 340 -0.08 -36.84 0.48
N THR A 341 0.62 -36.78 1.62
CA THR A 341 0.03 -37.12 2.93
C THR A 341 -1.12 -36.17 3.28
N TYR A 342 -2.19 -36.69 3.88
CA TYR A 342 -3.35 -35.89 4.32
C TYR A 342 -2.96 -34.70 5.21
N THR A 343 -1.96 -34.88 6.08
CA THR A 343 -1.41 -33.82 6.92
C THR A 343 -0.76 -32.70 6.12
N ALA A 344 -0.10 -33.02 5.00
CA ALA A 344 0.52 -32.04 4.12
C ALA A 344 -0.53 -31.19 3.39
N LEU A 345 -1.70 -31.76 3.07
CA LEU A 345 -2.82 -31.04 2.47
C LEU A 345 -3.39 -29.99 3.44
N LEU A 346 -3.63 -30.38 4.69
CA LEU A 346 -4.15 -29.48 5.72
C LEU A 346 -3.15 -28.36 6.07
N GLN A 347 -1.86 -28.69 6.16
CA GLN A 347 -0.79 -27.69 6.36
C GLN A 347 -0.69 -26.72 5.18
N LEU A 348 -0.88 -27.20 3.96
CA LEU A 348 -0.87 -26.36 2.77
C LEU A 348 -2.08 -25.43 2.72
N GLU A 349 -3.26 -25.92 3.09
CA GLU A 349 -4.48 -25.11 3.23
C GLU A 349 -4.27 -23.96 4.24
N ASP A 350 -3.79 -24.28 5.44
CA ASP A 350 -3.49 -23.27 6.47
C ASP A 350 -2.47 -22.24 6.01
N LYS A 351 -1.47 -22.70 5.25
CA LYS A 351 -0.45 -21.82 4.65
C LYS A 351 -1.03 -20.92 3.57
N ILE A 352 -1.93 -21.42 2.72
CA ILE A 352 -2.64 -20.61 1.72
C ILE A 352 -3.51 -19.56 2.41
N LYS A 353 -4.29 -19.93 3.43
CA LYS A 353 -5.18 -19.01 4.16
C LYS A 353 -4.39 -17.84 4.77
N LYS A 354 -3.23 -18.10 5.37
CA LYS A 354 -2.38 -17.08 5.99
C LYS A 354 -1.52 -16.30 4.99
N LEU A 355 -1.47 -16.72 3.72
CA LEU A 355 -0.61 -16.09 2.74
C LEU A 355 -1.13 -14.71 2.32
N ARG A 356 -0.30 -13.70 2.53
CA ARG A 356 -0.51 -12.36 1.97
C ARG A 356 -0.09 -12.31 0.51
N LEU A 357 -1.01 -11.94 -0.37
CA LEU A 357 -0.75 -11.76 -1.80
C LEU A 357 -0.34 -10.32 -2.12
N LYS A 358 -0.96 -9.33 -1.47
CA LYS A 358 -0.71 -7.89 -1.71
C LYS A 358 -0.93 -7.11 -0.41
N GLY A 359 -0.40 -5.88 -0.34
CA GLY A 359 -0.61 -4.97 0.79
C GLY A 359 0.48 -5.00 1.86
N LEU A 360 0.29 -4.15 2.86
CA LEU A 360 1.24 -3.94 3.95
C LEU A 360 0.93 -4.81 5.17
N PRO A 361 1.94 -5.41 5.83
CA PRO A 361 1.74 -6.10 7.10
C PRO A 361 1.10 -5.20 8.14
N GLY A 362 0.14 -5.73 8.89
CA GLY A 362 -0.50 -5.00 9.98
C GLY A 362 -1.71 -4.19 9.57
N ILE A 363 -1.96 -3.97 8.27
CA ILE A 363 -3.15 -3.25 7.78
C ILE A 363 -4.16 -4.24 7.21
N SER A 364 -5.26 -4.43 7.94
CA SER A 364 -6.32 -5.38 7.60
C SER A 364 -7.32 -4.83 6.58
N ARG A 365 -7.76 -3.57 6.74
CA ARG A 365 -8.71 -2.89 5.87
C ARG A 365 -8.33 -1.44 5.67
N ALA A 366 -8.61 -0.90 4.48
CA ALA A 366 -8.39 0.50 4.14
C ALA A 366 -9.63 1.05 3.43
N ASN A 367 -10.32 1.97 4.09
CA ASN A 367 -11.53 2.61 3.59
C ASN A 367 -11.24 4.04 3.19
N VAL A 368 -11.70 4.44 2.00
CA VAL A 368 -11.65 5.84 1.58
C VAL A 368 -12.84 6.56 2.20
N GLN A 369 -12.58 7.65 2.89
CA GLN A 369 -13.58 8.55 3.45
C GLN A 369 -13.44 9.93 2.81
N GLY A 370 -14.57 10.62 2.64
CA GLY A 370 -14.61 11.97 2.07
C GLY A 370 -15.85 12.21 1.20
N PRO A 371 -16.02 13.46 0.73
CA PRO A 371 -15.16 14.62 1.01
C PRO A 371 -15.37 15.11 2.45
N SER A 372 -14.28 15.50 3.13
CA SER A 372 -14.37 16.27 4.38
C SER A 372 -14.96 17.67 4.10
N ASP A 373 -15.21 18.48 5.13
CA ASP A 373 -15.69 19.87 4.96
C ASP A 373 -14.75 20.72 4.08
N SER A 374 -13.49 20.30 3.93
CA SER A 374 -12.47 20.87 3.04
C SER A 374 -12.51 20.36 1.59
N GLY A 375 -13.37 19.41 1.25
CA GLY A 375 -13.43 18.78 -0.08
C GLY A 375 -12.37 17.70 -0.35
N GLU A 376 -11.55 17.36 0.65
CA GLU A 376 -10.48 16.36 0.54
C GLU A 376 -10.96 14.94 0.90
N TYR A 377 -10.41 13.94 0.21
CA TYR A 377 -10.57 12.53 0.57
C TYR A 377 -9.36 12.05 1.37
N TYR A 378 -9.60 11.23 2.38
CA TYR A 378 -8.55 10.58 3.19
C TYR A 378 -8.83 9.08 3.30
N ILE A 379 -7.81 8.32 3.69
CA ILE A 379 -7.93 6.87 3.86
C ILE A 379 -7.90 6.56 5.36
N SER A 380 -8.97 5.97 5.87
CA SER A 380 -9.02 5.43 7.23
C SER A 380 -8.71 3.93 7.19
N THR A 381 -7.78 3.48 8.03
CA THR A 381 -7.32 2.09 8.05
C THR A 381 -7.59 1.41 9.39
N ILE A 382 -7.85 0.10 9.31
CA ILE A 382 -7.88 -0.81 10.46
C ILE A 382 -6.56 -1.58 10.46
N GLY A 383 -5.71 -1.28 11.42
CA GLY A 383 -4.30 -1.65 11.40
C GLY A 383 -3.39 -0.42 11.39
N SER A 384 -2.13 -0.63 11.77
CA SER A 384 -1.11 0.42 11.67
C SER A 384 0.20 -0.13 11.10
N ASN A 385 0.81 0.66 10.21
CA ASN A 385 2.16 0.46 9.69
C ASN A 385 2.73 1.79 9.16
N LEU A 386 2.95 2.78 10.03
CA LEU A 386 3.39 4.12 9.67
C LEU A 386 4.68 4.11 8.85
N GLY A 387 5.68 3.34 9.26
CA GLY A 387 6.98 3.30 8.58
C GLY A 387 6.87 2.92 7.10
N LYS A 388 6.07 1.90 6.76
CA LYS A 388 5.91 1.47 5.36
C LYS A 388 4.88 2.29 4.60
N VAL A 389 3.84 2.80 5.28
CA VAL A 389 2.83 3.66 4.64
C VAL A 389 3.48 4.95 4.14
N SER A 390 4.40 5.54 4.91
CA SER A 390 5.13 6.75 4.52
C SER A 390 6.09 6.58 3.32
N GLU A 391 6.36 5.35 2.88
CA GLU A 391 7.11 5.06 1.66
C GLU A 391 6.24 5.10 0.39
N PHE A 392 4.91 5.07 0.50
CA PHE A 392 4.03 5.07 -0.66
C PHE A 392 3.96 6.45 -1.34
N ASP A 393 4.07 6.43 -2.67
CA ASP A 393 3.92 7.62 -3.52
C ASP A 393 2.49 8.17 -3.42
N GLY A 394 2.37 9.46 -3.14
CA GLY A 394 1.08 10.16 -2.97
C GLY A 394 0.55 10.21 -1.54
N VAL A 395 1.19 9.57 -0.56
CA VAL A 395 0.86 9.72 0.87
C VAL A 395 1.51 10.99 1.42
N ASP A 396 0.71 11.78 2.14
CA ASP A 396 1.17 12.97 2.86
C ASP A 396 1.76 12.58 4.22
N ARG A 397 3.08 12.71 4.33
CA ARG A 397 3.85 12.34 5.53
C ARG A 397 3.65 13.32 6.68
N SER A 398 3.32 14.57 6.38
CA SER A 398 3.21 15.64 7.37
C SER A 398 1.90 15.58 8.16
N ARG A 399 0.85 15.05 7.54
CA ARG A 399 -0.50 14.97 8.12
C ARG A 399 -0.94 13.56 8.50
N THR A 400 -0.31 12.51 7.97
CA THR A 400 -0.70 11.12 8.29
C THR A 400 -0.51 10.83 9.78
N TYR A 401 -1.56 10.32 10.42
CA TYR A 401 -1.63 10.08 11.86
C TYR A 401 -1.99 8.62 12.17
N THR A 402 -1.47 8.10 13.28
CA THR A 402 -1.82 6.77 13.80
C THR A 402 -2.08 6.83 15.30
N ASN A 403 -2.97 5.98 15.78
CA ASN A 403 -3.22 5.84 17.21
C ASN A 403 -2.17 4.96 17.93
N ASN A 404 -1.22 4.36 17.20
CA ASN A 404 -0.17 3.54 17.80
C ASN A 404 1.02 4.40 18.24
N ILE A 405 1.08 4.71 19.53
CA ILE A 405 2.08 5.62 20.12
C ILE A 405 3.52 5.09 19.98
N ILE A 406 3.74 3.78 20.17
CA ILE A 406 5.09 3.21 20.07
C ILE A 406 5.59 3.23 18.63
N GLU A 407 4.68 3.06 17.66
CA GLU A 407 5.03 3.19 16.26
C GLU A 407 5.38 4.63 15.86
N ILE A 408 4.70 5.63 16.44
CA ILE A 408 5.07 7.04 16.31
C ILE A 408 6.44 7.30 16.92
N TYR A 409 6.70 6.76 18.12
CA TYR A 409 8.01 6.87 18.76
C TYR A 409 9.13 6.32 17.88
N ASP A 410 8.95 5.13 17.31
CA ASP A 410 9.95 4.48 16.46
C ASP A 410 10.19 5.22 15.13
N CYS A 411 9.18 5.89 14.56
CA CYS A 411 9.28 6.56 13.25
C CYS A 411 9.59 8.07 13.33
N LEU A 412 8.99 8.79 14.27
CA LEU A 412 9.01 10.25 14.36
C LEU A 412 9.77 10.77 15.60
N GLY A 413 10.03 9.91 16.58
CA GLY A 413 10.77 10.25 17.79
C GLY A 413 9.88 10.65 18.97
N ILE A 414 10.53 11.14 20.04
CA ILE A 414 9.89 11.22 21.36
C ILE A 414 8.90 12.36 21.52
N GLU A 415 9.17 13.53 20.95
CA GLU A 415 8.27 14.67 21.04
C GLU A 415 6.98 14.42 20.25
N ALA A 416 7.09 13.71 19.13
CA ALA A 416 5.92 13.25 18.38
C ALA A 416 5.10 12.25 19.20
N ALA A 417 5.75 11.32 19.90
CA ALA A 417 5.07 10.38 20.79
C ALA A 417 4.41 11.10 21.99
N ARG A 418 5.09 12.08 22.58
CA ARG A 418 4.55 12.94 23.66
C ARG A 418 3.28 13.65 23.21
N GLN A 419 3.30 14.27 22.03
CA GLN A 419 2.12 14.93 21.45
C GLN A 419 1.02 13.93 21.11
N ALA A 420 1.36 12.74 20.61
CA ALA A 420 0.38 11.69 20.31
C ALA A 420 -0.32 11.18 21.57
N ILE A 421 0.39 11.04 22.70
CA ILE A 421 -0.24 10.70 23.99
C ILE A 421 -1.27 11.76 24.38
N ILE A 422 -0.93 13.05 24.28
CA ILE A 422 -1.83 14.16 24.62
C ILE A 422 -3.08 14.11 23.74
N ASN A 423 -2.90 14.02 22.42
CA ASN A 423 -4.01 14.02 21.46
C ASN A 423 -4.94 12.82 21.70
N GLU A 424 -4.38 11.61 21.87
CA GLU A 424 -5.18 10.42 22.14
C GLU A 424 -5.92 10.48 23.47
N MET A 425 -5.29 11.02 24.53
CA MET A 425 -5.95 11.18 25.82
C MET A 425 -7.09 12.20 25.72
N LEU A 426 -6.88 13.31 25.00
CA LEU A 426 -7.91 14.31 24.76
C LEU A 426 -9.09 13.73 23.98
N ASP A 427 -8.83 13.12 22.81
CA ASP A 427 -9.85 12.52 21.93
C ASP A 427 -10.69 11.46 22.66
N THR A 428 -10.06 10.68 23.55
CA THR A 428 -10.75 9.62 24.31
C THR A 428 -11.60 10.16 25.45
N LEU A 429 -11.20 11.25 26.09
CA LEU A 429 -11.96 11.94 27.12
C LEU A 429 -13.13 12.73 26.51
N GLU A 430 -12.88 13.50 25.45
CA GLU A 430 -13.91 14.24 24.71
C GLU A 430 -14.94 13.30 24.09
N GLY A 431 -14.49 12.19 23.51
CA GLY A 431 -15.38 11.16 22.96
C GLY A 431 -16.30 10.51 24.01
N ALA A 432 -15.94 10.58 25.30
CA ALA A 432 -16.79 10.14 26.41
C ALA A 432 -17.67 11.26 26.99
N GLY A 433 -17.52 12.49 26.49
CA GLY A 433 -18.17 13.69 26.99
C GLY A 433 -17.67 14.09 28.39
N LEU A 434 -16.39 13.87 28.66
CA LEU A 434 -15.71 14.22 29.89
C LEU A 434 -14.63 15.24 29.58
N GLU A 435 -14.58 16.32 30.35
CA GLU A 435 -13.61 17.39 30.16
C GLU A 435 -12.58 17.34 31.28
N VAL A 436 -11.30 17.28 30.90
CA VAL A 436 -10.16 17.37 31.82
C VAL A 436 -9.23 18.43 31.26
N ASP A 437 -8.70 19.30 32.12
CA ASP A 437 -7.78 20.34 31.70
C ASP A 437 -6.52 19.72 31.06
N VAL A 438 -6.12 20.27 29.91
CA VAL A 438 -4.99 19.80 29.10
C VAL A 438 -3.67 19.81 29.87
N ARG A 439 -3.52 20.65 30.90
CA ARG A 439 -2.32 20.70 31.76
C ARG A 439 -2.11 19.39 32.52
N HIS A 440 -3.18 18.71 32.92
CA HIS A 440 -3.09 17.39 33.54
C HIS A 440 -2.60 16.34 32.54
N LEU A 441 -3.08 16.40 31.29
CA LEU A 441 -2.65 15.51 30.21
C LEU A 441 -1.18 15.75 29.83
N LEU A 442 -0.76 17.01 29.81
CA LEU A 442 0.63 17.42 29.60
C LEU A 442 1.56 16.83 30.67
N MET A 443 1.21 17.01 31.95
CA MET A 443 1.99 16.49 33.07
C MET A 443 2.17 14.97 32.98
N VAL A 444 1.11 14.22 32.65
CA VAL A 444 1.20 12.77 32.46
C VAL A 444 2.11 12.41 31.29
N SER A 445 1.94 13.07 30.14
CA SER A 445 2.70 12.80 28.92
C SER A 445 4.19 13.10 29.11
N ASP A 446 4.52 14.18 29.81
CA ASP A 446 5.89 14.58 30.12
C ASP A 446 6.55 13.57 31.07
N VAL A 447 5.84 13.12 32.12
CA VAL A 447 6.33 12.08 33.04
C VAL A 447 6.58 10.76 32.31
N MET A 448 5.70 10.37 31.38
CA MET A 448 5.86 9.16 30.57
C MET A 448 7.03 9.22 29.57
N THR A 449 7.46 10.41 29.16
CA THR A 449 8.47 10.61 28.09
C THR A 449 9.81 11.16 28.58
N ASN A 450 9.92 11.57 29.85
CA ASN A 450 11.11 12.20 30.44
C ASN A 450 12.43 11.41 30.25
N SER A 451 12.37 10.08 30.17
CA SER A 451 13.56 9.21 30.11
C SER A 451 14.20 9.07 28.71
N GLY A 452 13.69 9.75 27.68
CA GLY A 452 14.12 9.50 26.31
C GLY A 452 13.49 8.24 25.68
N GLN A 453 12.55 7.59 26.39
CA GLN A 453 11.67 6.54 25.87
C GLN A 453 10.26 6.70 26.45
N VAL A 454 9.24 6.18 25.74
CA VAL A 454 7.87 6.11 26.26
C VAL A 454 7.77 4.97 27.28
N ARG A 455 7.53 5.32 28.55
CA ARG A 455 7.40 4.36 29.64
C ARG A 455 5.96 4.28 30.15
N ALA A 456 5.56 3.09 30.58
CA ALA A 456 4.31 2.87 31.28
C ALA A 456 4.33 3.56 32.65
N ILE A 457 3.20 4.09 33.12
CA ILE A 457 3.14 4.74 34.44
C ILE A 457 3.27 3.71 35.58
N GLY A 458 2.84 2.48 35.36
CA GLY A 458 2.82 1.42 36.37
C GLY A 458 4.20 0.88 36.79
N ARG A 459 4.16 -0.26 37.50
CA ARG A 459 5.30 -0.95 38.12
C ARG A 459 6.49 -1.27 37.22
N HIS A 460 6.28 -1.27 35.89
CA HIS A 460 7.28 -1.65 34.90
C HIS A 460 7.88 -0.45 34.17
N GLY A 461 7.62 0.78 34.63
CA GLY A 461 8.08 1.99 33.93
C GLY A 461 8.44 3.16 34.85
N VAL A 462 7.47 3.98 35.24
CA VAL A 462 7.72 5.22 36.02
C VAL A 462 7.79 4.93 37.52
N SER A 463 6.93 4.05 38.03
CA SER A 463 6.85 3.76 39.46
C SER A 463 7.83 2.69 39.96
N GLY A 464 8.47 1.95 39.05
CA GLY A 464 9.43 0.87 39.36
C GLY A 464 10.76 1.14 38.69
#